data_AF-A0A7G9W7R7-F1
#
_entry.id   AF-A0A7G9W7R7-F1
#
_cell.length_a   1.000
_cell.length_b   1.000
_cell.length_c   1.000
_cell.angle_alpha   90.00
_cell.angle_beta   90.00
_cell.angle_gamma   90.00
#
_symmetry.space_group_name_H-M   'P 1'
#
loop_
_entity.id
_entity.type
_entity.pdbx_description
1 polymer ?
#
loop_
_entity_poly.entity_id
_entity_poly.type
_entity_poly.pdbx_seq_one_letter_code
_entity_poly.pdbx_strand_id
1 'polypeptide(L)'
;MLTFSIISLMIVAFNVTFFSVILGIPQYFLSKSDNRWFGLILPILSLAYTTVFSLTVLLDEFYLGSILIFLIFNISTIIFLAIYWYVRKHIVKKSEIRKMTIKDLE
;
A
#
# COMPACT_ATOMS: atom_id res chain seq x y z
N MET A 1 5.00 18.01 27.61
CA MET A 1 5.16 18.13 26.15
C MET A 1 5.71 16.86 25.52
N LEU A 2 6.88 16.35 25.94
CA LEU A 2 7.48 15.13 25.35
C LEU A 2 6.57 13.89 25.41
N THR A 3 5.95 13.63 26.55
CA THR A 3 5.04 12.48 26.75
C THR A 3 3.80 12.54 25.85
N PHE A 4 3.24 13.73 25.64
CA PHE A 4 2.11 13.96 24.74
C PHE A 4 2.47 13.68 23.27
N SER A 5 3.66 14.10 22.83
CA SER A 5 4.17 13.83 21.48
C SER A 5 4.41 12.34 21.22
N ILE A 6 4.94 11.61 22.21
CA ILE A 6 5.17 10.16 22.10
C ILE A 6 3.82 9.42 21.99
N ILE A 7 2.83 9.77 22.80
CA ILE A 7 1.48 9.18 22.75
C ILE A 7 0.84 9.43 21.39
N SER A 8 0.94 10.65 20.85
CA SER A 8 0.43 10.97 19.51
C SER A 8 1.10 10.13 18.41
N LEU A 9 2.42 9.94 18.49
CA LEU A 9 3.17 9.11 17.53
C LEU A 9 2.72 7.64 17.58
N MET A 10 2.51 7.10 18.78
CA MET A 10 2.04 5.72 18.97
C MET A 10 0.62 5.52 18.41
N ILE A 11 -0.28 6.49 18.60
CA ILE A 11 -1.63 6.46 18.05
C ILE A 11 -1.58 6.47 16.52
N VAL A 12 -0.76 7.34 15.94
CA VAL A 12 -0.59 7.42 14.49
C VAL A 12 -0.04 6.10 13.92
N ALA A 13 1.02 5.55 14.52
CA ALA A 13 1.60 4.28 14.10
C ALA A 13 0.59 3.11 14.21
N PHE A 14 -0.20 3.07 15.28
CA PHE A 14 -1.26 2.08 15.45
C PHE A 14 -2.32 2.16 14.34
N ASN A 15 -2.80 3.38 14.05
CA ASN A 15 -3.79 3.61 12.98
C ASN A 15 -3.27 3.17 11.61
N VAL A 16 -2.02 3.50 11.27
CA VAL A 16 -1.38 3.07 10.02
C VAL A 16 -1.33 1.56 9.90
N THR A 17 -0.85 0.90 10.95
CA THR A 17 -0.68 -0.55 10.94
C THR A 17 -2.04 -1.24 10.83
N PHE A 18 -3.03 -0.80 11.60
CA PHE A 18 -4.39 -1.33 11.57
C PHE A 18 -5.06 -1.16 10.20
N PHE A 19 -4.98 0.03 9.60
CA PHE A 19 -5.50 0.29 8.25
C PHE A 19 -4.83 -0.59 7.20
N SER A 20 -3.51 -0.77 7.30
CA SER A 20 -2.76 -1.58 6.33
C SER A 20 -3.16 -3.06 6.34
N VAL A 21 -3.47 -3.62 7.52
CA VAL A 21 -3.91 -5.01 7.67
C VAL A 21 -5.33 -5.19 7.13
N ILE A 22 -6.25 -4.29 7.48
CA ILE A 22 -7.65 -4.36 7.05
C ILE A 22 -7.76 -4.19 5.53
N LEU A 23 -7.05 -3.22 4.97
CA LEU A 23 -7.08 -2.95 3.53
C LEU A 23 -6.26 -3.95 2.71
N GLY A 24 -5.46 -4.81 3.34
CA GLY A 24 -4.69 -5.86 2.66
C GLY A 24 -5.58 -6.88 1.95
N ILE A 25 -6.74 -7.24 2.53
CA ILE A 25 -7.69 -8.17 1.93
C ILE A 25 -8.33 -7.56 0.66
N PRO A 26 -8.93 -6.35 0.71
CA PRO A 26 -9.36 -5.63 -0.49
C PRO A 26 -8.25 -5.49 -1.53
N GLN A 27 -7.02 -5.19 -1.10
CA GLN A 27 -5.88 -5.03 -2.01
C GLN A 27 -5.57 -6.32 -2.77
N TYR A 28 -5.64 -7.46 -2.10
CA TYR A 28 -5.50 -8.77 -2.74
C TYR A 28 -6.60 -9.01 -3.79
N PHE A 29 -7.87 -8.75 -3.45
CA PHE A 29 -8.99 -8.95 -4.37
C PHE A 29 -8.93 -8.01 -5.58
N LEU A 30 -8.62 -6.73 -5.36
CA LEU A 30 -8.45 -5.73 -6.42
C LEU A 30 -7.30 -6.10 -7.36
N SER A 31 -6.20 -6.63 -6.81
CA SER A 31 -5.05 -7.09 -7.58
C SER A 31 -5.34 -8.34 -8.42
N LYS A 32 -6.37 -9.11 -8.06
CA LYS A 32 -6.81 -10.29 -8.80
C LYS A 32 -7.68 -9.96 -10.02
N SER A 33 -8.18 -8.73 -10.11
CA SER A 33 -8.98 -8.28 -11.25
C SER A 33 -8.17 -8.34 -12.55
N ASP A 34 -8.85 -8.66 -13.67
CA ASP A 34 -8.23 -8.68 -15.00
C ASP A 34 -7.65 -7.32 -15.36
N ASN A 35 -8.32 -6.24 -14.96
CA ASN A 35 -7.86 -4.89 -15.16
C ASN A 35 -6.77 -4.52 -14.14
N ARG A 36 -5.58 -4.18 -14.67
CA ARG A 36 -4.37 -3.81 -13.90
C ARG A 36 -4.56 -2.60 -13.00
N TRP A 37 -5.46 -1.70 -13.37
CA TRP A 37 -5.67 -0.43 -12.66
C TRP A 37 -6.32 -0.62 -11.28
N PHE A 38 -7.17 -1.63 -11.10
CA PHE A 38 -7.87 -1.84 -9.84
C PHE A 38 -6.92 -2.15 -8.68
N GLY A 39 -5.90 -2.99 -8.92
CA GLY A 39 -4.88 -3.32 -7.92
C GLY A 39 -3.95 -2.14 -7.56
N LEU A 40 -3.98 -1.05 -8.33
CA LEU A 40 -3.19 0.16 -8.07
C LEU A 40 -3.98 1.24 -7.31
N ILE A 41 -5.30 1.12 -7.17
CA ILE A 41 -6.14 2.13 -6.53
C ILE A 41 -5.72 2.39 -5.09
N LEU A 42 -5.57 1.34 -4.26
CA LEU A 42 -5.17 1.51 -2.85
C LEU A 42 -3.73 2.03 -2.71
N PRO A 43 -2.72 1.52 -3.44
CA PRO A 43 -1.39 2.11 -3.44
C PRO A 43 -1.41 3.60 -3.76
N ILE A 44 -2.13 4.00 -4.80
CA ILE A 44 -2.22 5.41 -5.22
C ILE A 44 -2.93 6.26 -4.17
N LEU A 45 -4.05 5.76 -3.62
CA LEU A 45 -4.80 6.48 -2.60
C LEU A 45 -3.98 6.64 -1.31
N SER A 46 -3.25 5.60 -0.92
CA SER A 46 -2.32 5.62 0.21
C SER A 46 -1.24 6.68 -0.02
N LEU A 47 -0.60 6.69 -1.19
CA LEU A 47 0.45 7.65 -1.52
C LEU A 47 -0.08 9.09 -1.58
N ALA A 48 -1.29 9.30 -2.12
CA ALA A 48 -1.93 10.61 -2.16
C ALA A 48 -2.24 11.11 -0.74
N TYR A 49 -2.81 10.27 0.12
CA TYR A 49 -3.12 10.61 1.50
C TYR A 49 -1.86 11.04 2.27
N THR A 50 -0.78 10.27 2.16
CA THR A 50 0.46 10.56 2.89
C THR A 50 1.17 11.81 2.38
N THR A 51 1.09 12.07 1.08
CA THR A 51 1.64 13.29 0.47
C THR A 51 0.89 14.52 0.97
N VAL A 52 -0.45 14.52 0.92
CA VAL A 52 -1.26 15.65 1.41
C VAL A 52 -1.00 15.89 2.90
N PHE A 53 -0.98 14.82 3.71
CA PHE A 53 -0.70 14.93 5.13
C PHE A 53 0.71 15.48 5.39
N SER A 54 1.75 14.98 4.71
CA SER A 54 3.10 15.49 4.86
C SER A 54 3.23 16.96 4.46
N LEU A 55 2.51 17.40 3.42
CA LEU A 55 2.50 18.80 2.99
C LEU A 55 1.87 19.71 4.05
N THR A 56 0.80 19.27 4.71
CA THR A 56 0.20 20.04 5.80
C THR A 56 1.15 20.19 7.00
N VAL A 57 1.92 19.15 7.35
CA VAL A 57 2.87 19.21 8.47
C VAL A 57 4.12 20.03 8.11
N LEU A 58 4.51 20.10 6.83
CA LEU A 58 5.62 20.94 6.36
C LEU A 58 5.30 22.45 6.42
N LEU A 59 4.02 22.83 6.51
CA LEU A 59 3.63 24.22 6.77
C LEU A 59 3.83 24.61 8.25
N ASP A 60 4.01 23.63 9.13
CA ASP A 60 4.43 23.83 10.52
C ASP A 60 5.96 23.70 10.64
N GLU A 61 6.57 24.30 11.66
CA GLU A 61 8.02 24.30 11.93
C GLU A 61 8.62 22.92 12.32
N PHE A 62 7.97 21.81 11.96
CA PHE A 62 8.31 20.44 12.38
C PHE A 62 8.83 19.55 11.23
N TYR A 63 9.82 20.05 10.48
CA TYR A 63 10.35 19.43 9.26
C TYR A 63 10.96 18.03 9.44
N LEU A 64 11.73 17.79 10.51
CA LEU A 64 12.38 16.48 10.70
C LEU A 64 11.37 15.38 11.03
N GLY A 65 10.31 15.72 11.77
CA GLY A 65 9.25 14.77 12.09
C GLY A 65 8.35 14.45 10.90
N SER A 66 8.08 15.43 10.03
CA SER A 66 7.26 15.21 8.82
C SER A 66 7.91 14.22 7.86
N ILE A 67 9.23 14.30 7.68
CA ILE A 67 10.02 13.37 6.84
C ILE A 67 9.93 11.94 7.39
N LEU A 68 10.11 11.77 8.70
CA LEU A 68 10.01 10.46 9.36
C LEU A 68 8.61 9.85 9.25
N ILE A 69 7.57 10.66 9.47
CA ILE A 69 6.18 10.22 9.35
C ILE A 69 5.87 9.83 7.90
N PHE A 70 6.32 10.63 6.93
CA PHE A 70 6.15 10.32 5.51
C PHE A 70 6.80 8.97 5.14
N LEU A 71 8.02 8.70 5.60
CA LEU A 71 8.71 7.43 5.38
C LEU A 71 7.93 6.25 5.99
N ILE A 72 7.50 6.36 7.25
CA ILE A 72 6.77 5.29 7.96
C ILE A 72 5.46 4.95 7.25
N PHE A 73 4.66 5.94 6.88
CA PHE A 73 3.40 5.70 6.20
C PHE A 73 3.59 5.11 4.79
N ASN A 74 4.67 5.46 4.10
CA ASN A 74 4.96 4.89 2.79
C ASN A 74 5.38 3.41 2.84
N ILE A 75 5.79 2.87 4.00
CA ILE A 75 6.02 1.42 4.17
C ILE A 75 4.75 0.63 3.83
N SER A 76 3.57 1.09 4.28
CA SER A 76 2.30 0.44 3.95
C SER A 76 2.01 0.47 2.45
N THR A 77 2.32 1.57 1.77
CA THR A 77 2.19 1.68 0.31
C THR A 77 3.10 0.67 -0.41
N ILE A 78 4.34 0.49 0.07
CA ILE A 78 5.28 -0.50 -0.46
C ILE A 78 4.73 -1.92 -0.29
N ILE A 79 4.12 -2.22 0.86
CA ILE A 79 3.46 -3.52 1.10
C ILE A 79 2.32 -3.74 0.08
N PHE A 80 1.46 -2.74 -0.16
CA PHE A 80 0.39 -2.86 -1.14
C PHE A 80 0.89 -3.09 -2.57
N LEU A 81 1.98 -2.41 -2.95
CA LEU A 81 2.66 -2.62 -4.24
C LEU A 81 3.26 -4.03 -4.35
N ALA A 82 3.88 -4.53 -3.28
CA ALA A 82 4.43 -5.88 -3.24
C ALA A 82 3.34 -6.94 -3.41
N ILE A 83 2.20 -6.78 -2.71
CA ILE A 83 1.03 -7.66 -2.87
C ILE A 83 0.54 -7.62 -4.33
N TYR A 84 0.38 -6.42 -4.90
CA TYR A 84 -0.06 -6.25 -6.29
C TYR A 84 0.84 -7.00 -7.27
N TRP A 85 2.16 -6.79 -7.19
CA TRP A 85 3.12 -7.46 -8.07
C TRP A 85 3.11 -8.98 -7.89
N TYR A 86 3.07 -9.47 -6.65
CA TYR A 86 3.05 -10.90 -6.37
C TYR A 86 1.81 -11.57 -6.98
N VAL A 87 0.63 -11.02 -6.71
CA VAL A 87 -0.65 -11.56 -7.20
C VAL A 87 -0.69 -11.52 -8.73
N ARG A 88 -0.30 -10.40 -9.35
CA ARG A 88 -0.35 -10.28 -10.81
C ARG A 88 0.60 -11.25 -11.51
N LYS A 89 1.82 -11.41 -11.00
CA LYS A 89 2.80 -12.37 -11.53
C LYS A 89 2.24 -13.79 -11.48
N HIS A 90 1.56 -14.16 -10.39
CA HIS A 90 0.96 -15.48 -10.27
C HIS A 90 -0.20 -15.71 -11.26
N ILE A 91 -1.05 -14.71 -11.49
CA ILE A 91 -2.16 -14.81 -12.45
C ILE A 91 -1.65 -14.95 -13.88
N VAL A 92 -0.69 -14.11 -14.28
CA VAL A 92 -0.08 -14.16 -15.62
C VAL A 92 0.55 -15.53 -15.87
N LYS A 93 1.40 -16.01 -14.95
CA LYS A 93 2.03 -17.32 -15.05
C LYS A 93 1.01 -18.46 -15.18
N LYS A 94 -0.07 -18.44 -14.38
CA LYS A 94 -1.13 -19.46 -14.43
C LYS A 94 -1.90 -19.42 -15.76
N SER A 95 -2.07 -18.23 -16.35
CA SER A 95 -2.71 -18.07 -17.66
C SER A 95 -1.84 -18.63 -18.79
N GLU A 96 -0.52 -18.45 -18.73
CA GLU A 96 0.43 -18.99 -19.71
C GLU A 96 0.47 -20.52 -19.67
N ILE A 97 0.58 -21.11 -18.47
CA ILE A 97 0.55 -22.57 -18.29
C ILE A 97 -0.73 -23.16 -18.88
N ARG A 98 -1.89 -22.56 -18.60
CA ARG A 98 -3.17 -23.03 -19.12
C ARG A 98 -3.22 -22.98 -20.65
N LYS A 99 -2.67 -21.94 -21.28
CA LYS A 99 -2.60 -21.82 -22.74
C LYS A 99 -1.71 -22.92 -23.35
N MET A 100 -0.60 -23.27 -22.69
CA MET A 100 0.28 -24.36 -23.14
C MET A 100 -0.43 -25.73 -23.02
N THR A 101 -1.06 -26.01 -21.88
CA THR A 101 -1.78 -27.29 -21.68
C THR A 101 -2.90 -27.51 -22.70
N ILE A 102 -3.68 -26.47 -23.04
CA ILE A 102 -4.75 -26.59 -24.03
C ILE A 102 -4.18 -26.92 -25.42
N LYS A 103 -3.04 -26.34 -25.79
CA LYS A 103 -2.41 -26.57 -27.10
C LYS A 103 -1.81 -27.97 -27.24
N ASP A 104 -1.38 -28.59 -26.13
CA ASP A 104 -0.85 -29.96 -26.14
C ASP A 104 -1.95 -31.03 -26.23
N LEU A 105 -3.20 -30.64 -25.94
CA LEU A 105 -4.38 -31.51 -25.97
C LEU A 105 -5.08 -31.56 -27.34
N GLU A 106 -4.75 -30.62 -28.24
CA GLU A 106 -5.25 -30.53 -29.63
C GLU A 106 -4.26 -31.14 -30.62
#